data_AF-A0A957RXB1-F1
#
_entry.id   AF-A0A957RXB1-F1
#
_cell.length_a   1.000
_cell.length_b   1.000
_cell.length_c   1.000
_cell.angle_alpha   90.00
_cell.angle_beta   90.00
_cell.angle_gamma   90.00
#
_symmetry.space_group_name_H-M   'P 1'
#
loop_
_entity.id
_entity.type
_entity.pdbx_description
1 polymer ?
#
loop_
_entity_poly.entity_id
_entity_poly.type
_entity_poly.pdbx_seq_one_letter_code
_entity_poly.pdbx_strand_id
1 'polypeptide(L)' 'MDPITLQLYRHRLAGVAEEMGITLRRTAYSPNIKERLDFSCAVFDGRGRLIANAPHIPVHL' A
#
# COMPACT_ATOMS: atom_id res chain seq x y z
N MET A 1 4.50 -23.94 -0.71
CA MET A 1 5.21 -22.77 -0.15
C MET A 1 5.30 -22.99 1.33
N ASP A 2 6.50 -22.97 1.92
CA ASP A 2 6.65 -23.14 3.35
C ASP A 2 6.20 -21.87 4.11
N PRO A 3 5.90 -21.98 5.41
CA PRO A 3 5.40 -20.85 6.20
C PRO A 3 6.34 -19.65 6.25
N ILE A 4 7.66 -19.88 6.26
CA ILE A 4 8.66 -18.80 6.34
C ILE A 4 8.64 -18.00 5.04
N THR A 5 8.69 -18.69 3.91
CA THR A 5 8.63 -18.06 2.60
C THR A 5 7.33 -17.27 2.43
N LEU A 6 6.18 -17.82 2.83
CA LEU A 6 4.90 -17.11 2.77
C LEU A 6 4.92 -15.79 3.57
N GLN A 7 5.44 -15.82 4.81
CA GLN A 7 5.54 -14.63 5.65
C GLN A 7 6.51 -13.60 5.06
N LEU A 8 7.63 -14.04 4.47
CA LEU A 8 8.58 -13.16 3.81
C LEU A 8 7.92 -12.37 2.66
N TYR A 9 7.17 -13.04 1.79
CA TYR A 9 6.46 -12.37 0.70
C TYR A 9 5.37 -11.43 1.21
N ARG A 10 4.62 -11.85 2.24
CA ARG A 10 3.61 -11.00 2.87
C ARG A 10 4.23 -9.69 3.39
N HIS A 11 5.34 -9.76 4.12
CA HIS A 11 6.02 -8.58 4.64
C HIS A 11 6.60 -7.70 3.54
N ARG A 12 7.21 -8.29 2.51
CA ARG A 12 7.74 -7.53 1.37
C ARG A 12 6.63 -6.76 0.63
N LEU A 13 5.50 -7.40 0.36
CA LEU A 13 4.39 -6.77 -0.37
C LEU A 13 3.70 -5.69 0.47
N ALA A 14 3.58 -5.90 1.78
CA ALA A 14 3.14 -4.85 2.70
C ALA A 14 4.09 -3.64 2.70
N GLY A 15 5.40 -3.87 2.76
CA GLY A 15 6.41 -2.81 2.69
C GLY A 15 6.38 -2.03 1.37
N VAL A 16 6.14 -2.71 0.24
CA VAL A 16 5.94 -2.03 -1.06
C VAL A 16 4.75 -1.07 -1.00
N ALA A 17 3.61 -1.52 -0.48
CA ALA A 17 2.41 -0.68 -0.38
C ALA A 17 2.66 0.53 0.55
N GLU A 18 3.40 0.35 1.64
CA GLU A 18 3.79 1.42 2.56
C GLU A 18 4.72 2.46 1.91
N GLU A 19 5.79 2.02 1.23
CA GLU A 19 6.71 2.92 0.54
C GLU A 19 6.04 3.71 -0.59
N MET A 20 5.06 3.10 -1.29
CA MET A 20 4.21 3.82 -2.24
C MET A 20 3.49 4.99 -1.56
N GLY A 21 2.89 4.76 -0.39
CA GLY A 21 2.18 5.80 0.35
C GLY A 21 3.10 6.90 0.86
N ILE A 22 4.28 6.54 1.38
CA ILE A 22 5.31 7.50 1.81
C ILE A 22 5.76 8.36 0.64
N THR A 23 6.06 7.75 -0.50
CA THR A 23 6.51 8.43 -1.72
C THR A 23 5.43 9.37 -2.25
N LEU A 24 4.18 8.91 -2.34
CA LEU A 24 3.05 9.72 -2.81
C LEU A 24 2.86 10.95 -1.91
N ARG A 25 2.83 10.77 -0.58
CA ARG A 25 2.68 11.88 0.37
C ARG A 25 3.82 12.89 0.27
N ARG A 26 5.06 12.44 0.10
CA ARG A 26 6.25 13.31 0.02
C ARG A 26 6.24 14.18 -1.24
N THR A 27 5.74 13.63 -2.35
CA THR A 27 5.75 14.27 -3.67
C THR A 27 4.46 15.02 -3.99
N ALA A 28 3.40 14.83 -3.21
CA ALA A 28 2.12 15.49 -3.42
C ALA A 28 2.19 17.01 -3.19
N TYR A 29 1.53 17.75 -4.10
CA TYR A 29 1.20 19.16 -3.93
C TYR A 29 -0.21 19.38 -3.36
N SER A 30 -1.12 18.41 -3.53
CA SER A 30 -2.50 18.50 -3.06
C SER A 30 -2.57 18.43 -1.52
N PRO A 31 -3.21 19.39 -0.85
CA PRO A 31 -3.46 19.33 0.60
C PRO A 31 -4.28 18.10 1.00
N ASN A 32 -5.19 17.63 0.13
CA ASN A 32 -5.97 16.42 0.40
C ASN A 32 -5.06 15.20 0.54
N ILE A 33 -4.03 15.09 -0.30
CA ILE A 33 -3.06 13.97 -0.23
C ILE A 33 -2.03 14.22 0.88
N LYS A 34 -1.47 15.43 0.96
CA LYS A 34 -0.32 15.73 1.83
C LYS A 34 -0.69 15.89 3.31
N GLU A 35 -1.81 16.54 3.58
CA GLU A 35 -2.24 16.92 4.93
C GLU A 35 -3.40 16.06 5.41
N ARG A 36 -4.42 15.85 4.56
CA ARG A 36 -5.60 15.04 4.92
C ARG A 36 -5.37 13.54 4.78
N LEU A 37 -4.27 13.12 4.15
CA LEU A 37 -3.93 11.72 3.88
C LEU A 37 -5.06 10.98 3.15
N ASP A 38 -5.77 11.70 2.29
CA ASP A 38 -6.90 11.19 1.50
C ASP A 38 -6.37 10.49 0.24
N PHE A 39 -5.78 9.32 0.45
CA PHE A 39 -5.28 8.44 -0.60
C PHE A 39 -5.13 7.02 -0.05
N SER A 40 -5.14 6.04 -0.95
CA SER A 40 -4.81 4.66 -0.63
C SER A 40 -3.73 4.13 -1.57
N CYS A 41 -2.92 3.20 -1.09
CA CYS A 41 -1.93 2.49 -1.89
C CYS A 41 -2.13 1.00 -1.70
N ALA A 42 -2.21 0.25 -2.79
CA ALA A 42 -2.48 -1.17 -2.77
C ALA A 42 -1.76 -1.90 -3.90
N VAL A 43 -1.44 -3.16 -3.64
CA VAL A 43 -0.86 -4.12 -4.57
C VAL A 43 -1.92 -5.15 -4.89
N PHE A 44 -2.17 -5.34 -6.18
CA PHE A 44 -3.11 -6.33 -6.71
C PHE A 44 -2.36 -7.40 -7.51
N ASP A 45 -2.92 -8.60 -7.59
CA ASP A 45 -2.41 -9.60 -8.51
C ASP A 45 -2.95 -9.41 -9.95
N GLY A 46 -2.48 -10.24 -10.88
CA GLY A 46 -2.91 -10.18 -12.28
C GLY A 46 -4.40 -10.49 -12.53
N ARG A 47 -5.16 -10.87 -11.49
CA ARG A 47 -6.62 -11.05 -11.53
C ARG A 47 -7.37 -9.92 -10.82
N GLY A 48 -6.67 -8.88 -10.36
CA GLY A 48 -7.27 -7.75 -9.64
C GLY A 48 -7.62 -8.05 -8.17
N ARG A 49 -7.08 -9.13 -7.57
CA ARG A 49 -7.31 -9.42 -6.15
C ARG A 49 -6.35 -8.61 -5.29
N LEU A 50 -6.84 -8.02 -4.19
CA LEU A 50 -6.02 -7.27 -3.24
C LEU A 50 -5.03 -8.20 -2.53
N ILE A 51 -3.74 -7.85 -2.57
CA ILE A 51 -2.64 -8.63 -1.96
C ILE A 51 -2.04 -7.91 -0.76
N ALA A 52 -1.88 -6.59 -0.84
CA ALA A 52 -1.39 -5.76 0.26
C ALA A 52 -1.89 -4.32 0.11
N ASN A 53 -2.04 -3.60 1.21
CA ASN A 53 -2.39 -2.19 1.23
C ASN A 53 -1.61 -1.43 2.30
N ALA A 54 -1.38 -0.13 2.06
CA ALA A 54 -0.83 0.78 3.05
C ALA A 54 -1.83 0.98 4.20
N PRO A 55 -1.35 1.24 5.43
CA PRO A 55 -2.20 1.36 6.63
C PRO A 55 -3.10 2.61 6.68
N HIS A 56 -3.25 3.34 5.56
CA HIS A 56 -3.98 4.60 5.49
C HIS A 56 -5.39 4.36 4.94
N ILE A 57 -6.37 4.41 5.85
CA ILE A 57 -7.83 4.45 5.67
C ILE A 57 -8.35 3.81 4.35
N PRO A 58 -8.77 2.54 4.35
CA PRO A 58 -9.29 1.88 3.16
C PRO A 58 -10.76 2.29 2.95
N VAL A 59 -11.01 3.52 2.54
CA VAL A 59 -12.38 3.94 2.11
C VAL A 59 -12.58 3.68 0.62
N HIS A 60 -11.48 3.54 -0.14
CA HIS A 60 -11.46 3.55 -1.61
C HIS A 60 -10.97 2.23 -2.25
N LEU A 61 -10.68 1.20 -1.43
CA LEU A 61 -10.08 -0.07 -1.86
C LEU A 61 -11.07 -1.24 -1.78
#